data_AF-A0A4P5TIA2-F1
#
_entry.id   AF-A0A4P5TIA2-F1
#
_cell.length_a   1.000
_cell.length_b   1.000
_cell.length_c   1.000
_cell.angle_alpha   90.00
_cell.angle_beta   90.00
_cell.angle_gamma   90.00
#
_symmetry.space_group_name_H-M   'P 1'
#
loop_
_entity.id
_entity.type
_entity.pdbx_description
1 polymer ?
#
loop_
_entity_poly.entity_id
_entity_poly.type
_entity_poly.pdbx_seq_one_letter_code
_entity_poly.pdbx_strand_id
1 'polypeptide(L)'
;MTTISASEVNKLRQMTGAGMMDCKIALVETQGDFEVAMDYLRKKGAKIAAKRADREATEGCVIALVNDSRNAGVIVLLACETDFVAKNEAFVELAKSIASLAMDNKPADLDALKALSLNGVALADRLLDEVAKIGEKIDVTKYELVEGENVVSYIHGSNRMGVLVQMNNAATDANMVAGKDVAMQIAAMNPVAVNRDSVDASTIERELEIGREQARAEGKPEAMIDRIATGKLEKFFKESTLAAQDFVKDGSMTIEKYLTSVEPGLTVTRFKRVQLG
;
A
#
# COMPACT_ATOMS: atom_id res chain seq x y z
N MET A 1 -6.67 -5.89 49.60
CA MET A 1 -6.19 -6.06 48.22
C MET A 1 -7.16 -6.99 47.53
N THR A 2 -7.75 -6.59 46.41
CA THR A 2 -8.61 -7.48 45.62
C THR A 2 -7.77 -8.65 45.13
N THR A 3 -8.20 -9.87 45.44
CA THR A 3 -7.48 -11.09 45.01
C THR A 3 -7.82 -11.36 43.55
N ILE A 4 -6.90 -11.04 42.65
CA ILE A 4 -7.06 -11.33 41.21
C ILE A 4 -6.65 -12.79 40.94
N SER A 5 -7.58 -13.60 40.46
CA SER A 5 -7.35 -15.01 40.12
C SER A 5 -6.68 -15.18 38.76
N ALA A 6 -5.97 -16.30 38.56
CA ALA A 6 -5.38 -16.63 37.27
C ALA A 6 -6.43 -16.80 36.16
N SER A 7 -7.65 -17.23 36.52
CA SER A 7 -8.77 -17.36 35.59
C SER A 7 -9.23 -16.00 35.07
N GLU A 8 -9.34 -15.00 35.95
CA GLU A 8 -9.71 -13.63 35.56
C GLU A 8 -8.66 -12.99 34.66
N VAL A 9 -7.38 -13.17 34.97
CA VAL A 9 -6.27 -12.72 34.11
C VAL A 9 -6.37 -13.36 32.72
N ASN A 10 -6.58 -14.68 32.66
CA ASN A 10 -6.69 -15.38 31.38
C ASN A 10 -7.93 -14.95 30.60
N LYS A 11 -9.05 -14.68 31.28
CA LYS A 11 -10.27 -14.15 30.65
C LYS A 11 -10.01 -12.79 30.03
N LEU A 12 -9.40 -11.85 30.75
CA LEU A 12 -9.06 -10.53 30.21
C LEU A 12 -8.08 -10.65 29.03
N ARG A 13 -7.11 -11.57 29.11
CA ARG A 13 -6.18 -11.87 28.00
C ARG A 13 -6.92 -12.40 26.77
N GLN A 14 -7.90 -13.28 26.93
CA GLN A 14 -8.68 -13.79 25.80
C GLN A 14 -9.54 -12.69 25.17
N MET A 15 -10.06 -11.77 25.97
CA MET A 15 -10.87 -10.64 25.49
C MET A 15 -10.05 -9.58 24.75
N THR A 16 -8.82 -9.31 25.22
CA THR A 16 -8.01 -8.18 24.74
C THR A 16 -6.84 -8.60 23.85
N GLY A 17 -6.39 -9.85 23.95
CA GLY A 17 -5.16 -10.33 23.32
C GLY A 17 -3.86 -9.83 23.97
N ALA A 18 -3.93 -9.01 25.03
CA ALA A 18 -2.76 -8.42 25.67
C ALA A 18 -1.89 -9.46 26.41
N GLY A 19 -0.65 -9.08 26.72
CA GLY A 19 0.29 -9.93 27.46
C GLY A 19 -0.26 -10.37 28.83
N MET A 20 0.09 -11.59 29.27
CA MET A 20 -0.43 -12.16 30.52
C MET A 20 -0.15 -11.27 31.74
N MET A 21 1.08 -10.76 31.85
CA MET A 21 1.47 -9.88 32.96
C MET A 21 0.76 -8.53 32.86
N ASP A 22 0.51 -8.04 31.65
CA ASP A 22 -0.19 -6.77 31.43
C ASP A 22 -1.65 -6.86 31.84
N CYS A 23 -2.32 -7.98 31.53
CA CYS A 23 -3.68 -8.24 32.00
C CYS A 23 -3.74 -8.33 33.53
N LYS A 24 -2.73 -8.97 34.16
CA LYS A 24 -2.65 -9.05 35.61
C LYS A 24 -2.45 -7.68 36.25
N ILE A 25 -1.53 -6.87 35.73
CA ILE A 25 -1.29 -5.51 36.22
C ILE A 25 -2.55 -4.67 36.05
N ALA A 26 -3.20 -4.72 34.88
CA ALA A 26 -4.43 -3.97 34.63
C ALA A 26 -5.51 -4.32 35.67
N LEU A 27 -5.80 -5.60 35.88
CA LEU A 27 -6.79 -6.04 36.87
C LEU A 27 -6.40 -5.65 38.31
N VAL A 28 -5.11 -5.64 38.66
CA VAL A 28 -4.68 -5.18 39.99
C VAL A 28 -4.91 -3.68 40.17
N GLU A 29 -4.50 -2.88 39.19
CA GLU A 29 -4.64 -1.40 39.22
C GLU A 29 -6.12 -0.96 39.19
N THR A 30 -6.97 -1.74 38.53
CA THR A 30 -8.41 -1.45 38.41
C THR A 30 -9.26 -2.22 39.40
N GLN A 31 -8.64 -2.86 40.40
CA GLN A 31 -9.31 -3.58 41.48
C GLN A 31 -10.28 -4.68 40.99
N GLY A 32 -9.95 -5.32 39.87
CA GLY A 32 -10.72 -6.41 39.26
C GLY A 32 -11.81 -5.96 38.31
N ASP A 33 -11.99 -4.65 38.10
CA ASP A 33 -12.95 -4.14 37.12
C ASP A 33 -12.44 -4.38 35.70
N PHE A 34 -13.17 -5.21 34.93
CA PHE A 34 -12.79 -5.60 33.58
C PHE A 34 -12.92 -4.47 32.55
N GLU A 35 -13.96 -3.63 32.64
CA GLU A 35 -14.15 -2.53 31.70
C GLU A 35 -13.05 -1.49 31.90
N VAL A 36 -12.79 -1.13 33.17
CA VAL A 36 -11.71 -0.20 33.50
C VAL A 36 -10.34 -0.82 33.18
N ALA A 37 -10.15 -2.14 33.34
CA ALA A 37 -8.92 -2.82 32.95
C ALA A 37 -8.68 -2.78 31.44
N MET A 38 -9.73 -2.92 30.63
CA MET A 38 -9.64 -2.77 29.18
C MET A 38 -9.23 -1.34 28.80
N ASP A 39 -9.83 -0.32 29.42
CA ASP A 39 -9.44 1.07 29.21
C ASP A 39 -8.01 1.37 29.66
N TYR A 40 -7.57 0.73 30.75
CA TYR A 40 -6.18 0.80 31.21
C TYR A 40 -5.21 0.24 30.15
N LEU A 41 -5.52 -0.93 29.59
CA LEU A 41 -4.70 -1.57 28.55
C LEU A 41 -4.65 -0.73 27.27
N ARG A 42 -5.78 -0.14 26.84
CA ARG A 42 -5.82 0.80 25.70
C ARG A 42 -4.93 2.02 25.92
N LYS A 43 -5.05 2.67 27.09
CA LYS A 43 -4.20 3.82 27.47
C LYS A 43 -2.72 3.42 27.51
N LYS A 44 -2.40 2.20 27.92
CA LYS A 44 -1.04 1.68 27.88
C LYS A 44 -0.56 1.47 26.44
N GLY A 45 -1.39 0.91 25.56
CA GLY A 45 -1.10 0.76 24.13
C GLY A 45 -0.76 2.10 23.47
N ALA A 46 -1.58 3.13 23.71
CA ALA A 46 -1.31 4.49 23.23
C ALA A 46 0.06 5.02 23.70
N LYS A 47 0.45 4.77 24.95
CA LYS A 47 1.78 5.15 25.48
C LYS A 47 2.92 4.39 24.81
N ILE A 48 2.74 3.11 24.50
CA ILE A 48 3.75 2.31 23.79
C ILE A 48 3.90 2.81 22.36
N ALA A 49 2.78 3.05 21.66
CA ALA A 49 2.77 3.63 20.32
C ALA A 49 3.49 4.99 20.29
N ALA A 50 3.17 5.88 21.22
CA ALA A 50 3.83 7.20 21.32
C ALA A 50 5.35 7.08 21.53
N LYS A 51 5.81 6.15 22.39
CA LYS A 51 7.25 5.87 22.59
C LYS A 51 7.96 5.28 21.37
N ARG A 52 7.19 4.80 20.39
CA ARG A 52 7.69 4.17 19.17
C ARG A 52 7.38 4.99 17.93
N ALA A 53 6.81 6.18 18.06
CA ALA A 53 6.44 7.02 16.92
C ALA A 53 7.64 7.31 16.00
N ASP A 54 8.83 7.49 16.58
CA ASP A 54 10.09 7.75 15.85
C ASP A 54 10.74 6.50 15.26
N ARG A 55 10.20 5.30 15.51
CA ARG A 55 10.72 4.07 14.90
C ARG A 55 10.31 3.97 13.44
N GLU A 56 11.19 3.40 12.64
CA GLU A 56 10.93 3.08 11.25
C GLU A 56 10.16 1.76 11.16
N ALA A 57 9.08 1.75 10.40
CA ALA A 57 8.27 0.56 10.11
C ALA A 57 8.36 0.27 8.61
N THR A 58 9.51 -0.28 8.21
CA THR A 58 9.85 -0.56 6.80
C THR A 58 9.42 -1.95 6.34
N GLU A 59 8.91 -2.78 7.25
CA GLU A 59 8.35 -4.10 6.95
C GLU A 59 6.81 -4.06 7.04
N GLY A 60 6.13 -5.12 6.59
CA GLY A 60 4.67 -5.14 6.58
C GLY A 60 4.03 -5.97 5.47
N CYS A 61 2.73 -5.76 5.28
CA CYS A 61 1.89 -6.51 4.37
C CYS A 61 1.09 -5.56 3.47
N VAL A 62 1.32 -5.65 2.16
CA VAL A 62 0.53 -5.00 1.11
C VAL A 62 -0.58 -5.95 0.66
N ILE A 63 -1.83 -5.49 0.73
CA ILE A 63 -3.00 -6.20 0.21
C ILE A 63 -3.62 -5.38 -0.91
N ALA A 64 -3.96 -6.04 -2.03
CA ALA A 64 -4.63 -5.44 -3.17
C ALA A 64 -5.85 -6.29 -3.53
N LEU A 65 -7.04 -5.68 -3.48
CA LEU A 65 -8.31 -6.35 -3.75
C LEU A 65 -9.03 -5.65 -4.89
N VAL A 66 -9.84 -6.42 -5.62
CA VAL A 66 -10.78 -5.93 -6.64
C VAL A 66 -12.12 -6.60 -6.36
N ASN A 67 -13.22 -5.86 -6.50
CA ASN A 67 -14.55 -6.40 -6.27
C ASN A 67 -15.02 -7.30 -7.44
N ASP A 68 -16.06 -8.10 -7.22
CA ASP A 68 -16.54 -9.07 -8.21
C ASP A 68 -16.98 -8.42 -9.53
N SER A 69 -17.57 -7.22 -9.46
CA SER A 69 -17.97 -6.44 -10.65
C SER A 69 -16.78 -5.78 -11.36
N ARG A 70 -15.58 -5.87 -10.79
CA ARG A 70 -14.33 -5.28 -11.28
C ARG A 70 -14.43 -3.79 -11.58
N ASN A 71 -15.29 -3.09 -10.85
CA ASN A 71 -15.47 -1.65 -11.00
C ASN A 71 -14.77 -0.83 -9.91
N ALA A 72 -14.14 -1.50 -8.94
CA ALA A 72 -13.35 -0.88 -7.90
C ALA A 72 -12.22 -1.81 -7.43
N GLY A 73 -11.06 -1.22 -7.11
CA GLY A 73 -9.91 -1.88 -6.53
C GLY A 73 -9.30 -1.03 -5.41
N VAL A 74 -8.77 -1.67 -4.37
CA VAL A 74 -8.07 -0.99 -3.27
C VAL A 74 -6.70 -1.61 -3.02
N ILE A 75 -5.73 -0.79 -2.59
CA ILE A 75 -4.48 -1.25 -2.01
C ILE A 75 -4.36 -0.69 -0.59
N VAL A 76 -3.96 -1.53 0.36
CA VAL A 76 -3.63 -1.13 1.73
C VAL A 76 -2.24 -1.67 2.07
N LEU A 77 -1.39 -0.84 2.70
CA LEU A 77 -0.14 -1.27 3.33
C LEU A 77 -0.30 -1.16 4.86
N LEU A 78 -0.30 -2.32 5.54
CA LEU A 78 -0.17 -2.40 6.99
C LEU A 78 1.31 -2.61 7.33
N ALA A 79 1.96 -1.59 7.87
CA ALA A 79 3.38 -1.58 8.19
C ALA A 79 3.65 -2.12 9.60
N CYS A 80 4.82 -2.72 9.79
CA CYS A 80 5.39 -3.15 11.06
C CYS A 80 6.92 -2.97 11.08
N GLU A 81 7.58 -3.21 12.22
CA GLU A 81 9.05 -3.04 12.34
C GLU A 81 9.80 -4.23 11.73
N THR A 82 9.27 -5.46 11.85
CA THR A 82 9.98 -6.69 11.45
C THR A 82 9.21 -7.56 10.46
N ASP A 83 9.96 -8.36 9.69
CA ASP A 83 9.39 -9.31 8.73
C ASP A 83 8.72 -10.53 9.41
N PHE A 84 9.11 -10.84 10.66
CA PHE A 84 8.47 -11.88 11.48
C PHE A 84 7.00 -11.56 11.75
N VAL A 85 6.71 -10.29 12.08
CA VAL A 85 5.33 -9.81 12.26
C VAL A 85 4.60 -9.77 10.92
N ALA A 86 5.25 -9.24 9.87
CA ALA A 86 4.65 -9.12 8.54
C ALA A 86 4.15 -10.45 7.96
N LYS A 87 4.84 -11.55 8.26
CA LYS A 87 4.52 -12.91 7.78
C LYS A 87 3.54 -13.66 8.70
N ASN A 88 3.20 -13.11 9.86
CA ASN A 88 2.26 -13.75 10.77
C ASN A 88 0.85 -13.78 10.17
N GLU A 89 0.19 -14.95 10.21
CA GLU A 89 -1.14 -15.14 9.62
C GLU A 89 -2.17 -14.14 10.17
N ALA A 90 -2.19 -13.89 11.47
CA ALA A 90 -3.15 -12.96 12.07
C ALA A 90 -2.90 -11.51 11.62
N PHE A 91 -1.65 -11.13 11.37
CA PHE A 91 -1.30 -9.82 10.84
C PHE A 91 -1.76 -9.67 9.39
N VAL A 92 -1.54 -10.70 8.57
CA VAL A 92 -2.02 -10.74 7.17
C VAL A 92 -3.55 -10.71 7.10
N GLU A 93 -4.24 -11.45 7.96
CA GLU A 93 -5.71 -11.43 8.02
C GLU A 93 -6.27 -10.09 8.49
N LEU A 94 -5.58 -9.40 9.41
CA LEU A 94 -5.91 -8.03 9.76
C LEU A 94 -5.76 -7.09 8.56
N ALA A 95 -4.64 -7.15 7.84
CA ALA A 95 -4.42 -6.34 6.64
C ALA A 95 -5.50 -6.59 5.56
N LYS A 96 -5.91 -7.85 5.35
CA LYS A 96 -7.02 -8.20 4.46
C LYS A 96 -8.35 -7.62 4.94
N SER A 97 -8.64 -7.71 6.23
CA SER A 97 -9.87 -7.16 6.82
C SER A 97 -9.93 -5.64 6.66
N ILE A 98 -8.80 -4.95 6.80
CA ILE A 98 -8.70 -3.50 6.56
C ILE A 98 -8.93 -3.18 5.08
N ALA A 99 -8.34 -3.95 4.16
CA ALA A 99 -8.56 -3.77 2.73
C ALA A 99 -10.03 -3.99 2.35
N SER A 100 -10.71 -5.01 2.90
CA SER A 100 -12.16 -5.19 2.71
C SER A 100 -12.97 -4.03 3.27
N LEU A 101 -12.67 -3.57 4.49
CA LEU A 101 -13.32 -2.40 5.08
C LEU A 101 -13.17 -1.15 4.20
N ALA A 102 -11.98 -0.95 3.62
CA ALA A 102 -11.70 0.15 2.71
C ALA A 102 -12.45 0.00 1.37
N MET A 103 -12.59 -1.22 0.84
CA MET A 103 -13.37 -1.50 -0.37
C MET A 103 -14.85 -1.17 -0.16
N ASP A 104 -15.40 -1.58 0.98
CA ASP A 104 -16.83 -1.44 1.27
C ASP A 104 -17.23 0.02 1.52
N ASN A 105 -16.33 0.82 2.11
CA ASN A 105 -16.64 2.19 2.54
C ASN A 105 -16.02 3.28 1.65
N LYS A 106 -14.99 2.94 0.87
CA LYS A 106 -14.28 3.87 -0.04
C LYS A 106 -13.93 5.21 0.62
N PRO A 107 -13.21 5.21 1.76
CA PRO A 107 -12.84 6.44 2.45
C PRO A 107 -12.03 7.36 1.53
N ALA A 108 -12.06 8.67 1.79
CA ALA A 108 -11.34 9.63 0.95
C ALA A 108 -9.81 9.52 1.08
N ASP A 109 -9.34 9.13 2.27
CA ASP A 109 -7.91 9.10 2.62
C ASP A 109 -7.65 8.14 3.80
N LEU A 110 -6.40 8.10 4.25
CA LEU A 110 -5.95 7.28 5.38
C LEU A 110 -6.62 7.65 6.71
N ASP A 111 -6.87 8.93 6.97
CA ASP A 111 -7.46 9.37 8.23
C ASP A 111 -8.93 8.96 8.29
N ALA A 112 -9.65 9.12 7.17
CA ALA A 112 -11.00 8.61 7.01
C ALA A 112 -11.05 7.06 7.14
N LEU A 113 -10.07 6.34 6.57
CA LEU A 113 -9.97 4.88 6.75
C LEU A 113 -9.75 4.50 8.21
N LYS A 114 -8.83 5.17 8.92
CA LYS A 114 -8.53 4.90 10.33
C LYS A 114 -9.69 5.23 11.26
N ALA A 115 -10.59 6.13 10.86
CA ALA A 115 -11.81 6.45 11.59
C ALA A 115 -12.94 5.42 11.41
N LEU A 116 -12.88 4.56 10.39
CA LEU A 116 -13.88 3.51 10.18
C LEU A 116 -13.84 2.46 11.29
N SER A 117 -14.98 1.81 11.51
CA SER A 117 -15.10 0.75 12.52
C SER A 117 -14.85 -0.63 11.92
N LEU A 118 -13.88 -1.35 12.47
CA LEU A 118 -13.62 -2.76 12.20
C LEU A 118 -14.11 -3.60 13.39
N ASN A 119 -15.17 -4.39 13.19
CA ASN A 119 -15.80 -5.22 14.23
C ASN A 119 -16.28 -4.43 15.46
N GLY A 120 -16.84 -3.24 15.25
CA GLY A 120 -17.42 -2.40 16.31
C GLY A 120 -16.41 -1.53 17.06
N VAL A 121 -15.15 -1.49 16.62
CA VAL A 121 -14.08 -0.66 17.19
C VAL A 121 -13.44 0.16 16.09
N ALA A 122 -13.12 1.43 16.35
CA ALA A 122 -12.40 2.26 15.38
C ALA A 122 -11.08 1.60 14.97
N LEU A 123 -10.73 1.64 13.69
CA LEU A 123 -9.52 1.01 13.17
C LEU A 123 -8.27 1.58 13.85
N ALA A 124 -8.23 2.88 14.11
CA ALA A 124 -7.15 3.51 14.87
C ALA A 124 -6.94 2.86 16.25
N ASP A 125 -8.01 2.60 17.01
CA ASP A 125 -7.94 1.94 18.31
C ASP A 125 -7.50 0.48 18.16
N ARG A 126 -7.98 -0.21 17.13
CA ARG A 126 -7.55 -1.58 16.85
C ARG A 126 -6.06 -1.66 16.54
N LEU A 127 -5.50 -0.70 15.80
CA LEU A 127 -4.06 -0.64 15.55
C LEU A 127 -3.27 -0.44 16.85
N LEU A 128 -3.75 0.41 17.76
CA LEU A 128 -3.14 0.60 19.09
C LEU A 128 -3.14 -0.68 19.93
N ASP A 129 -4.21 -1.46 19.86
CA ASP A 129 -4.29 -2.76 20.53
C ASP A 129 -3.25 -3.75 19.98
N GLU A 130 -3.05 -3.79 18.65
CA GLU A 130 -2.00 -4.62 18.04
C GLU A 130 -0.60 -4.13 18.41
N VAL A 131 -0.35 -2.82 18.47
CA VAL A 131 0.92 -2.26 18.97
C VAL A 131 1.18 -2.68 20.42
N ALA A 132 0.16 -2.65 21.28
CA ALA A 132 0.29 -3.07 22.68
C ALA A 132 0.61 -4.56 22.81
N LYS A 133 -0.01 -5.38 21.96
CA LYS A 133 0.11 -6.84 21.97
C LYS A 133 1.43 -7.33 21.37
N ILE A 134 1.81 -6.79 20.22
CA ILE A 134 3.01 -7.21 19.47
C ILE A 134 4.24 -6.48 19.99
N GLY A 135 4.09 -5.24 20.46
CA GLY A 135 5.20 -4.43 20.90
C GLY A 135 6.07 -3.95 19.74
N GLU A 136 5.49 -3.73 18.55
CA GLU A 136 6.09 -3.06 17.41
C GLU A 136 5.21 -1.88 16.99
N LYS A 137 5.79 -0.87 16.34
CA LYS A 137 5.03 0.15 15.62
C LYS A 137 4.26 -0.55 14.51
N ILE A 138 2.93 -0.43 14.54
CA ILE A 138 2.02 -0.98 13.54
C ILE A 138 1.08 0.14 13.14
N ASP A 139 0.97 0.37 11.83
CA ASP A 139 0.07 1.39 11.31
C ASP A 139 -0.29 1.11 9.85
N VAL A 140 -1.43 1.64 9.40
CA VAL A 140 -1.76 1.70 7.99
C VAL A 140 -1.12 2.94 7.39
N THR A 141 -0.16 2.74 6.48
CA THR A 141 0.70 3.82 5.96
C THR A 141 0.43 4.16 4.50
N LYS A 142 -0.28 3.28 3.76
CA LYS A 142 -0.75 3.55 2.41
C LYS A 142 -2.17 3.02 2.22
N TYR A 143 -2.96 3.81 1.52
CA TYR A 143 -4.28 3.45 1.02
C TYR A 143 -4.43 4.06 -0.36
N GLU A 144 -4.83 3.24 -1.33
CA GLU A 144 -5.11 3.67 -2.70
C GLU A 144 -6.44 3.06 -3.14
N LEU A 145 -7.24 3.85 -3.86
CA LEU A 145 -8.50 3.44 -4.48
C LEU A 145 -8.45 3.73 -5.98
N VAL A 146 -8.90 2.76 -6.76
CA VAL A 146 -9.13 2.91 -8.19
C VAL A 146 -10.57 2.50 -8.49
N GLU A 147 -11.33 3.40 -9.09
CA GLU A 147 -12.71 3.16 -9.51
C GLU A 147 -12.83 3.33 -11.03
N GLY A 148 -13.72 2.53 -11.61
CA GLY A 148 -14.02 2.50 -13.03
C GLY A 148 -13.95 1.08 -13.59
N GLU A 149 -14.20 0.93 -14.89
CA GLU A 149 -14.36 -0.40 -15.48
C GLU A 149 -13.06 -1.20 -15.52
N ASN A 150 -13.19 -2.53 -15.41
CA ASN A 150 -12.13 -3.50 -15.60
C ASN A 150 -10.85 -3.20 -14.81
N VAL A 151 -11.01 -3.10 -13.49
CA VAL A 151 -9.88 -3.02 -12.57
C VAL A 151 -9.24 -4.40 -12.44
N VAL A 152 -7.91 -4.48 -12.44
CA VAL A 152 -7.10 -5.69 -12.26
C VAL A 152 -6.12 -5.45 -11.12
N SER A 153 -5.94 -6.43 -10.24
CA SER A 153 -4.90 -6.37 -9.19
C SER A 153 -3.76 -7.36 -9.41
N TYR A 154 -2.59 -7.03 -8.88
CA TYR A 154 -1.46 -7.94 -8.75
C TYR A 154 -0.75 -7.72 -7.41
N ILE A 155 -0.40 -8.83 -6.76
CA ILE A 155 0.45 -8.85 -5.56
C ILE A 155 1.75 -9.56 -5.91
N HIS A 156 2.87 -8.96 -5.53
CA HIS A 156 4.21 -9.49 -5.76
C HIS A 156 4.98 -9.70 -4.46
N GLY A 157 5.92 -10.66 -4.49
CA GLY A 157 6.92 -10.84 -3.45
C GLY A 157 6.35 -11.16 -2.06
N SER A 158 5.31 -12.01 -1.98
CA SER A 158 4.67 -12.38 -0.71
C SER A 158 4.14 -11.18 0.08
N ASN A 159 3.23 -10.41 -0.53
CA ASN A 159 2.61 -9.19 0.03
C ASN A 159 3.59 -8.03 0.25
N ARG A 160 4.68 -7.95 -0.51
CA ARG A 160 5.61 -6.80 -0.44
C ARG A 160 5.28 -5.69 -1.42
N MET A 161 4.41 -5.96 -2.40
CA MET A 161 4.01 -4.97 -3.38
C MET A 161 2.63 -5.29 -3.93
N GLY A 162 1.84 -4.26 -4.18
CA GLY A 162 0.52 -4.33 -4.77
C GLY A 162 0.36 -3.34 -5.91
N VAL A 163 -0.32 -3.77 -6.96
CA VAL A 163 -0.63 -2.98 -8.14
C VAL A 163 -2.12 -3.07 -8.45
N LEU A 164 -2.72 -1.95 -8.82
CA LEU A 164 -4.03 -1.86 -9.47
C LEU A 164 -3.85 -1.26 -10.86
N VAL A 165 -4.57 -1.80 -11.83
CA VAL A 165 -4.61 -1.32 -13.22
C VAL A 165 -6.07 -1.19 -13.62
N GLN A 166 -6.46 -0.04 -14.16
CA GLN A 166 -7.76 0.20 -14.76
C GLN A 166 -7.61 0.21 -16.27
N MET A 167 -8.40 -0.62 -16.96
CA MET A 167 -8.46 -0.62 -18.43
C MET A 167 -9.52 0.38 -18.92
N ASN A 168 -9.57 0.63 -20.23
CA ASN A 168 -10.50 1.58 -20.84
C ASN A 168 -11.84 0.97 -21.30
N ASN A 169 -12.08 -0.33 -21.03
CA ASN A 169 -13.22 -1.07 -21.53
C ASN A 169 -13.79 -2.03 -20.49
N ALA A 170 -14.93 -2.64 -20.81
CA ALA A 170 -15.50 -3.71 -20.00
C ALA A 170 -14.58 -4.94 -19.93
N ALA A 171 -14.64 -5.66 -18.80
CA ALA A 171 -13.82 -6.84 -18.57
C ALA A 171 -14.21 -7.99 -19.52
N THR A 172 -13.20 -8.60 -20.14
CA THR A 172 -13.29 -9.85 -20.91
C THR A 172 -12.14 -10.76 -20.51
N ASP A 173 -12.25 -12.07 -20.72
CA ASP A 173 -11.18 -13.01 -20.36
C ASP A 173 -9.82 -12.62 -20.96
N ALA A 174 -9.81 -12.19 -22.22
CA ALA A 174 -8.61 -11.77 -22.92
C ALA A 174 -7.99 -10.50 -22.31
N ASN A 175 -8.77 -9.44 -22.11
CA ASN A 175 -8.23 -8.18 -21.58
C ASN A 175 -7.92 -8.24 -20.08
N MET A 176 -8.52 -9.17 -19.32
CA MET A 176 -8.17 -9.44 -17.93
C MET A 176 -6.79 -10.09 -17.80
N VAL A 177 -6.43 -11.00 -18.72
CA VAL A 177 -5.07 -11.56 -18.81
C VAL A 177 -4.08 -10.45 -19.18
N ALA A 178 -4.39 -9.62 -20.16
CA ALA A 178 -3.54 -8.51 -20.56
C ALA A 178 -3.33 -7.49 -19.42
N GLY A 179 -4.40 -7.13 -18.71
CA GLY A 179 -4.33 -6.26 -17.54
C GLY A 179 -3.48 -6.86 -16.41
N LYS A 180 -3.46 -8.20 -16.26
CA LYS A 180 -2.59 -8.87 -15.29
C LYS A 180 -1.12 -8.76 -15.68
N ASP A 181 -0.83 -8.95 -16.96
CA ASP A 181 0.51 -8.82 -17.51
C ASP A 181 1.04 -7.39 -17.38
N VAL A 182 0.18 -6.40 -17.61
CA VAL A 182 0.50 -4.99 -17.36
C VAL A 182 0.69 -4.70 -15.88
N ALA A 183 -0.11 -5.28 -14.97
CA ALA A 183 0.11 -5.12 -13.54
C ALA A 183 1.48 -5.68 -13.10
N MET A 184 1.93 -6.78 -13.70
CA MET A 184 3.28 -7.32 -13.50
C MET A 184 4.37 -6.42 -14.08
N GLN A 185 4.16 -5.85 -15.27
CA GLN A 185 5.05 -4.84 -15.86
C GLN A 185 5.24 -3.66 -14.91
N ILE A 186 4.14 -3.10 -14.39
CA ILE A 186 4.17 -1.95 -13.47
C ILE A 186 4.92 -2.31 -12.18
N ALA A 187 4.70 -3.51 -11.64
CA ALA A 187 5.43 -3.98 -10.47
C ALA A 187 6.94 -3.97 -10.68
N ALA A 188 7.40 -4.48 -11.83
CA ALA A 188 8.81 -4.61 -12.18
C ALA A 188 9.48 -3.29 -12.60
N MET A 189 8.79 -2.49 -13.44
CA MET A 189 9.39 -1.35 -14.13
C MET A 189 9.09 0.00 -13.48
N ASN A 190 8.16 0.06 -12.52
CA ASN A 190 7.80 1.26 -11.77
C ASN A 190 7.62 2.52 -12.64
N PRO A 191 6.76 2.48 -13.69
CA PRO A 191 6.51 3.64 -14.53
C PRO A 191 5.94 4.82 -13.69
N VAL A 192 6.31 6.04 -14.06
CA VAL A 192 5.86 7.26 -13.38
C VAL A 192 4.45 7.69 -13.82
N ALA A 193 4.04 7.29 -15.02
CA ALA A 193 2.75 7.63 -15.61
C ALA A 193 2.34 6.62 -16.68
N VAL A 194 1.08 6.67 -17.11
CA VAL A 194 0.55 5.82 -18.20
C VAL A 194 1.25 6.12 -19.52
N ASN A 195 1.38 7.40 -19.85
CA ASN A 195 1.99 7.91 -21.07
C ASN A 195 2.65 9.26 -20.79
N ARG A 196 3.32 9.82 -21.81
CA ARG A 196 3.97 11.13 -21.77
C ARG A 196 3.04 12.24 -21.26
N ASP A 197 1.82 12.28 -21.77
CA ASP A 197 0.87 13.37 -21.49
C ASP A 197 0.32 13.33 -20.06
N SER A 198 0.51 12.20 -19.38
CA SER A 198 0.12 11.98 -17.99
C SER A 198 1.25 12.22 -17.00
N VAL A 199 2.46 12.62 -17.46
CA VAL A 199 3.56 13.00 -16.57
C VAL A 199 3.33 14.43 -16.08
N ASP A 200 3.46 14.65 -14.77
CA ASP A 200 3.28 15.98 -14.20
C ASP A 200 4.39 16.95 -14.63
N ALA A 201 4.03 18.24 -14.77
CA ALA A 201 4.95 19.27 -15.24
C ALA A 201 6.21 19.39 -14.37
N SER A 202 6.08 19.18 -13.05
CA SER A 202 7.22 19.30 -12.13
C SER A 202 8.25 18.19 -12.34
N THR A 203 7.81 16.97 -12.65
CA THR A 203 8.70 15.87 -13.06
C THR A 203 9.37 16.21 -14.39
N ILE A 204 8.64 16.72 -15.37
CA ILE A 204 9.22 17.10 -16.68
C ILE A 204 10.31 18.17 -16.51
N GLU A 205 10.03 19.23 -15.75
CA GLU A 205 10.99 20.30 -15.46
C GLU A 205 12.22 19.78 -14.73
N ARG A 206 12.02 18.90 -13.74
CA ARG A 206 13.12 18.27 -13.00
C ARG A 206 14.01 17.42 -13.91
N GLU A 207 13.43 16.55 -14.73
CA GLU A 207 14.20 15.69 -15.64
C GLU A 207 14.94 16.50 -16.72
N LEU A 208 14.35 17.62 -17.18
CA LEU A 208 15.05 18.57 -18.04
C LEU A 208 16.26 19.17 -17.35
N GLU A 209 16.12 19.66 -16.12
CA GLU A 209 17.22 20.28 -15.38
C GLU A 209 18.34 19.27 -15.09
N ILE A 210 18.00 18.05 -14.68
CA ILE A 210 18.96 16.94 -14.54
C ILE A 210 19.70 16.71 -15.87
N GLY A 211 18.97 16.68 -16.99
CA GLY A 211 19.54 16.54 -18.32
C GLY A 211 20.54 17.66 -18.66
N ARG A 212 20.22 18.91 -18.30
CA ARG A 212 21.09 20.07 -18.49
C ARG A 212 22.35 19.98 -17.63
N GLU A 213 22.21 19.69 -16.35
CA GLU A 213 23.33 19.55 -15.41
C GLU A 213 24.30 18.46 -15.86
N GLN A 214 23.78 17.30 -16.27
CA GLN A 214 24.62 16.22 -16.80
C GLN A 214 25.36 16.66 -18.07
N ALA A 215 24.69 17.36 -19.00
CA ALA A 215 25.34 17.85 -20.22
C ALA A 215 26.46 18.87 -19.91
N ARG A 216 26.26 19.75 -18.91
CA ARG A 216 27.31 20.68 -18.42
C ARG A 216 28.49 19.92 -17.83
N ALA A 217 28.23 18.93 -16.97
CA ALA A 217 29.26 18.12 -16.34
C ALA A 217 30.07 17.29 -17.37
N GLU A 218 29.44 16.88 -18.46
CA GLU A 218 30.08 16.23 -19.61
C GLU A 218 30.87 17.20 -20.52
N GLY A 219 30.92 18.50 -20.18
CA GLY A 219 31.67 19.52 -20.92
C GLY A 219 31.06 19.89 -22.28
N LYS A 220 29.75 19.71 -22.46
CA LYS A 220 29.07 20.05 -23.71
C LYS A 220 28.94 21.58 -23.87
N PRO A 221 28.99 22.13 -25.10
CA PRO A 221 28.83 23.57 -25.32
C PRO A 221 27.45 24.08 -24.87
N GLU A 222 27.36 25.28 -24.28
CA GLU A 222 26.12 25.84 -23.71
C GLU A 222 24.97 25.86 -24.73
N ALA A 223 25.27 26.23 -25.98
CA ALA A 223 24.28 26.26 -27.08
C ALA A 223 23.67 24.89 -27.43
N MET A 224 24.25 23.77 -26.97
CA MET A 224 23.76 22.42 -27.24
C MET A 224 23.04 21.79 -26.04
N ILE A 225 23.14 22.40 -24.84
CA ILE A 225 22.66 21.79 -23.59
C ILE A 225 21.16 21.53 -23.64
N ASP A 226 20.35 22.52 -23.99
CA ASP A 226 18.88 22.36 -24.02
C ASP A 226 18.46 21.24 -24.98
N ARG A 227 19.10 21.17 -26.15
CA ARG A 227 18.82 20.12 -27.13
C ARG A 227 19.17 18.73 -26.59
N ILE A 228 20.28 18.61 -25.85
CA ILE A 228 20.69 17.34 -25.21
C ILE A 228 19.72 16.98 -24.09
N ALA A 229 19.31 17.94 -23.26
CA ALA A 229 18.34 17.75 -22.20
C ALA A 229 16.98 17.28 -22.76
N THR A 230 16.48 17.88 -23.85
CA THR A 230 15.28 17.42 -24.54
C THR A 230 15.44 15.97 -25.03
N GLY A 231 16.57 15.61 -25.62
CA GLY A 231 16.83 14.23 -26.02
C GLY A 231 16.83 13.23 -24.87
N LYS A 232 17.38 13.62 -23.71
CA LYS A 232 17.34 12.82 -22.47
C LYS A 232 15.90 12.70 -21.93
N LEU A 233 15.10 13.75 -22.00
CA LEU A 233 13.69 13.72 -21.62
C LEU A 233 12.87 12.78 -22.51
N GLU A 234 13.10 12.78 -23.83
CA GLU A 234 12.41 11.84 -24.74
C GLU A 234 12.78 10.38 -24.43
N LYS A 235 14.05 10.11 -24.06
CA LYS A 235 14.46 8.80 -23.56
C LYS A 235 13.76 8.44 -22.24
N PHE A 236 13.68 9.39 -21.30
CA PHE A 236 12.94 9.22 -20.05
C PHE A 236 11.48 8.86 -20.31
N PHE A 237 10.78 9.52 -21.24
CA PHE A 237 9.40 9.14 -21.57
C PHE A 237 9.30 7.70 -22.08
N LYS A 238 10.25 7.26 -22.90
CA LYS A 238 10.26 5.87 -23.42
C LYS A 238 10.48 4.83 -22.30
N GLU A 239 11.35 5.11 -21.34
CA GLU A 239 11.73 4.16 -20.28
C GLU A 239 10.81 4.23 -19.06
N SER A 240 10.24 5.40 -18.76
CA SER A 240 9.53 5.68 -17.51
C SER A 240 8.02 5.84 -17.67
N THR A 241 7.46 5.82 -18.89
CA THR A 241 6.00 5.80 -19.09
C THR A 241 5.53 4.43 -19.56
N LEU A 242 4.43 3.95 -18.98
CA LEU A 242 3.97 2.57 -19.14
C LEU A 242 3.77 2.17 -20.61
N ALA A 243 3.04 2.97 -21.39
CA ALA A 243 2.68 2.64 -22.76
C ALA A 243 3.89 2.45 -23.68
N ALA A 244 4.93 3.28 -23.47
CA ALA A 244 6.14 3.31 -24.29
C ALA A 244 7.19 2.27 -23.87
N GLN A 245 7.08 1.70 -22.66
CA GLN A 245 7.99 0.68 -22.18
C GLN A 245 7.96 -0.56 -23.07
N ASP A 246 9.14 -1.15 -23.26
CA ASP A 246 9.28 -2.49 -23.84
C ASP A 246 8.61 -3.50 -22.90
N PHE A 247 7.84 -4.42 -23.47
CA PHE A 247 7.09 -5.41 -22.69
C PHE A 247 8.04 -6.47 -22.13
N VAL A 248 8.09 -6.64 -20.81
CA VAL A 248 9.05 -7.53 -20.13
C VAL A 248 8.93 -8.99 -20.59
N LYS A 249 7.74 -9.45 -20.97
CA LYS A 249 7.55 -10.82 -21.47
C LYS A 249 7.92 -10.98 -22.96
N ASP A 250 7.92 -9.89 -23.72
CA ASP A 250 8.31 -9.87 -25.13
C ASP A 250 8.90 -8.50 -25.49
N GLY A 251 10.22 -8.38 -25.37
CA GLY A 251 10.95 -7.14 -25.65
C GLY A 251 10.95 -6.72 -27.13
N SER A 252 10.29 -7.46 -28.02
CA SER A 252 10.11 -7.03 -29.43
C SER A 252 9.01 -5.98 -29.61
N MET A 253 8.16 -5.78 -28.59
CA MET A 253 7.05 -4.84 -28.64
C MET A 253 6.93 -4.00 -27.36
N THR A 254 6.24 -2.87 -27.48
CA THR A 254 5.89 -2.03 -26.32
C THR A 254 4.60 -2.52 -25.66
N ILE A 255 4.31 -2.03 -24.47
CA ILE A 255 3.03 -2.28 -23.79
C ILE A 255 1.84 -1.82 -24.64
N GLU A 256 1.93 -0.66 -25.27
CA GLU A 256 0.88 -0.15 -26.17
C GLU A 256 0.60 -1.13 -27.33
N LYS A 257 1.66 -1.64 -27.96
CA LYS A 257 1.53 -2.62 -29.05
C LYS A 257 0.96 -3.94 -28.56
N TYR A 258 1.40 -4.41 -27.39
CA TYR A 258 0.88 -5.61 -26.76
C TYR A 258 -0.63 -5.49 -26.51
N LEU A 259 -1.07 -4.42 -25.84
CA LEU A 259 -2.49 -4.19 -25.56
C LEU A 259 -3.32 -4.10 -26.85
N THR A 260 -2.83 -3.36 -27.84
CA THR A 260 -3.50 -3.25 -29.16
C THR A 260 -3.62 -4.61 -29.86
N SER A 261 -2.63 -5.50 -29.70
CA SER A 261 -2.66 -6.84 -30.29
C SER A 261 -3.69 -7.78 -29.63
N VAL A 262 -4.02 -7.52 -28.36
CA VAL A 262 -5.06 -8.27 -27.63
C VAL A 262 -6.44 -7.79 -28.06
N GLU A 263 -6.65 -6.48 -28.10
CA GLU A 263 -7.91 -5.87 -28.51
C GLU A 263 -7.63 -4.47 -29.09
N PRO A 264 -8.11 -4.15 -30.31
CA PRO A 264 -7.88 -2.85 -30.90
C PRO A 264 -8.38 -1.70 -30.01
N GLY A 265 -7.49 -0.76 -29.68
CA GLY A 265 -7.82 0.39 -28.83
C GLY A 265 -7.80 0.10 -27.32
N LEU A 266 -7.41 -1.10 -26.89
CA LEU A 266 -7.21 -1.41 -25.47
C LEU A 266 -6.06 -0.60 -24.90
N THR A 267 -6.29 0.06 -23.77
CA THR A 267 -5.27 0.84 -23.06
C THR A 267 -5.52 0.87 -21.56
N VAL A 268 -4.50 1.26 -20.80
CA VAL A 268 -4.61 1.56 -19.38
C VAL A 268 -5.04 3.01 -19.21
N THR A 269 -6.04 3.24 -18.37
CA THR A 269 -6.49 4.60 -18.02
C THR A 269 -5.86 5.10 -16.72
N ARG A 270 -5.59 4.19 -15.79
CA ARG A 270 -5.00 4.50 -14.49
C ARG A 270 -4.28 3.28 -13.92
N PHE A 271 -3.23 3.52 -13.14
CA PHE A 271 -2.70 2.49 -12.26
C PHE A 271 -2.29 3.09 -10.91
N LYS A 272 -2.17 2.21 -9.91
CA LYS A 272 -1.58 2.49 -8.61
C LYS A 272 -0.62 1.38 -8.26
N ARG A 273 0.53 1.75 -7.70
CA ARG A 273 1.57 0.82 -7.24
C ARG A 273 1.98 1.22 -5.84
N VAL A 274 1.90 0.28 -4.92
CA VAL A 274 2.39 0.43 -3.55
C VAL A 274 3.42 -0.65 -3.31
N GLN A 275 4.59 -0.26 -2.81
CA GLN A 275 5.67 -1.15 -2.45
C GLN A 275 6.00 -0.94 -0.97
N LEU A 276 6.34 -2.02 -0.30
CA LEU A 276 6.87 -2.01 1.05
C LEU A 276 8.28 -1.42 1.08
N GLY A 277 8.55 -0.58 2.09
CA GLY A 277 9.74 0.26 2.20
C GLY A 277 9.46 1.68 1.75
#